data_AF-A0A5J5WKK4-F1
#
_entry.id   AF-A0A5J5WKK4-F1
#
_cell.length_a   1.000
_cell.length_b   1.000
_cell.length_c   1.000
_cell.angle_alpha   90.00
_cell.angle_beta   90.00
_cell.angle_gamma   90.00
#
_symmetry.space_group_name_H-M   'P 1'
#
loop_
_entity.id
_entity.type
_entity.pdbx_description
1 polymer ?
#
loop_
_entity_poly.entity_id
_entity_poly.type
_entity_poly.pdbx_seq_one_letter_code
_entity_poly.pdbx_strand_id
1 'polypeptide(L)'
;MVVGLFSHGVEYLALLKSGENEWTVLENMHGIQDIVTFNNKFYAIEQSGRTIIVDQFFSVGFIQHAVGSPSNRKFLVESSGNLLIVEMIFLENSESNAGFRIFKLDEENPKWDEIKSLGDQILILGLHQVVSVSAYEFHWGDQGNLIFYSIDGSVEDRVMYVFDLEKGISIPLENCPVYCNLFWPLPVWLNSPESVVSSSMEATPGTEIANLGICEDVGSSFSSS
;
A
#
# COMPACT_ATOMS: atom_id res chain seq x y z
N MET A 1 20.83 5.23 -11.94
CA MET A 1 20.73 3.77 -11.77
C MET A 1 19.26 3.45 -11.57
N VAL A 2 18.77 2.40 -12.21
CA VAL A 2 17.39 1.93 -12.01
C VAL A 2 17.48 0.53 -11.44
N VAL A 3 16.79 0.28 -10.33
CA VAL A 3 16.57 -1.06 -9.79
C VAL A 3 15.08 -1.32 -9.89
N GLY A 4 14.73 -2.42 -10.56
CA GLY A 4 13.36 -2.82 -10.77
C GLY A 4 13.08 -4.17 -10.12
N LEU A 5 11.94 -4.26 -9.45
CA LEU A 5 11.33 -5.52 -9.06
C LEU A 5 10.31 -5.91 -10.14
N PHE A 6 10.52 -7.06 -10.76
CA PHE A 6 9.67 -7.59 -11.82
C PHE A 6 8.99 -8.86 -11.35
N SER A 7 7.68 -8.99 -11.57
CA SER A 7 6.93 -10.22 -11.28
C SER A 7 6.35 -10.79 -12.57
N HIS A 8 6.84 -11.96 -12.99
CA HIS A 8 6.27 -12.73 -14.09
C HIS A 8 6.45 -14.22 -13.82
N GLY A 9 5.50 -14.85 -13.11
CA GLY A 9 5.57 -16.24 -12.66
C GLY A 9 6.56 -16.48 -11.50
N VAL A 10 7.66 -15.73 -11.45
CA VAL A 10 8.61 -15.61 -10.34
C VAL A 10 9.00 -14.13 -10.19
N GLU A 11 9.37 -13.72 -8.98
CA GLU A 11 9.86 -12.38 -8.69
C GLU A 11 11.37 -12.30 -8.96
N TYR A 12 11.79 -11.32 -9.76
CA TYR A 12 13.18 -11.05 -10.09
C TYR A 12 13.54 -9.62 -9.72
N LEU A 13 14.73 -9.45 -9.13
CA LEU A 13 15.35 -8.14 -8.97
C LEU A 13 16.35 -7.93 -10.10
N ALA A 14 16.20 -6.84 -10.85
CA ALA A 14 17.09 -6.52 -11.96
C ALA A 14 17.63 -5.09 -11.87
N LEU A 15 18.87 -4.94 -12.31
CA LEU A 15 19.65 -3.71 -12.28
C LEU A 15 19.86 -3.20 -13.69
N LEU A 16 19.67 -1.89 -13.89
CA LEU A 16 20.03 -1.19 -15.13
C LEU A 16 20.91 0.01 -14.79
N LYS A 17 22.12 0.01 -15.36
CA LYS A 17 23.04 1.14 -15.24
C LYS A 17 22.75 2.18 -16.31
N SER A 18 22.92 3.44 -15.93
CA SER A 18 22.79 4.55 -16.88
C SER A 18 23.82 4.40 -18.00
N GLY A 19 23.36 4.42 -19.25
CA GLY A 19 24.20 4.24 -20.44
C GLY A 19 24.40 2.79 -20.87
N GLU A 20 23.86 1.82 -20.13
CA GLU A 20 23.78 0.43 -20.55
C GLU A 20 22.41 0.15 -21.19
N ASN A 21 22.36 -0.82 -22.11
CA ASN A 21 21.15 -1.21 -22.83
C ASN A 21 20.60 -2.57 -22.39
N GLU A 22 21.24 -3.23 -21.43
CA GLU A 22 20.89 -4.57 -20.96
C GLU A 22 20.66 -4.57 -19.44
N TRP A 23 19.63 -5.30 -19.02
CA TRP A 23 19.32 -5.49 -17.61
C TRP A 23 20.14 -6.64 -17.04
N THR A 24 20.75 -6.45 -15.87
CA THR A 24 21.43 -7.50 -15.11
C THR A 24 20.48 -8.06 -14.06
N VAL A 25 20.09 -9.34 -14.19
CA VAL A 25 19.24 -10.02 -13.21
C VAL A 25 20.10 -10.47 -12.03
N LEU A 26 19.65 -10.20 -10.81
CA LEU A 26 20.28 -10.74 -9.61
C LEU A 26 19.79 -12.18 -9.38
N GLU A 27 20.74 -13.10 -9.40
CA GLU A 27 20.48 -14.54 -9.19
C GLU A 27 20.28 -14.86 -7.70
N ASN A 28 19.60 -15.99 -7.41
CA ASN A 28 19.39 -16.54 -6.07
C ASN A 28 18.60 -15.63 -5.10
N MET A 29 17.75 -14.77 -5.65
CA MET A 29 16.78 -13.97 -4.91
C MET A 29 15.43 -14.68 -4.92
N HIS A 30 14.76 -14.79 -3.78
CA HIS A 30 13.52 -15.55 -3.66
C HIS A 30 12.47 -14.82 -2.83
N GLY A 31 11.26 -14.68 -3.40
CA GLY A 31 10.08 -14.16 -2.71
C GLY A 31 10.27 -12.72 -2.22
N ILE A 32 10.67 -11.81 -3.11
CA ILE A 32 10.90 -10.40 -2.76
C ILE A 32 9.54 -9.73 -2.49
N GLN A 33 9.32 -9.33 -1.24
CA GLN A 33 8.06 -8.75 -0.79
C GLN A 33 7.98 -7.26 -1.09
N ASP A 34 9.11 -6.54 -1.02
CA ASP A 34 9.13 -5.08 -1.21
C ASP A 34 10.53 -4.57 -1.58
N ILE A 35 10.58 -3.37 -2.17
CA ILE A 35 11.82 -2.63 -2.49
C ILE A 35 11.64 -1.13 -2.25
N VAL A 36 12.64 -0.50 -1.65
CA VAL A 36 12.68 0.96 -1.43
C VAL A 36 14.08 1.52 -1.66
N THR A 37 14.14 2.83 -1.92
CA THR A 37 15.40 3.58 -1.90
C THR A 37 15.54 4.34 -0.60
N PHE A 38 16.70 4.24 0.05
CA PHE A 38 17.00 4.96 1.29
C PHE A 38 18.50 5.30 1.33
N ASN A 39 18.85 6.53 1.70
CA ASN A 39 20.24 7.00 1.80
C ASN A 39 21.14 6.60 0.59
N ASN A 40 20.64 6.84 -0.63
CA ASN A 40 21.30 6.53 -1.91
C ASN A 40 21.63 5.04 -2.14
N LYS A 41 20.94 4.13 -1.45
CA LYS A 41 21.01 2.68 -1.66
C LYS A 41 19.61 2.13 -1.91
N PHE A 42 19.56 0.97 -2.55
CA PHE A 42 18.33 0.20 -2.69
C PHE A 42 18.31 -0.90 -1.64
N TYR A 43 17.15 -1.08 -1.03
CA TYR A 43 16.89 -2.11 -0.04
C TYR A 43 15.72 -2.95 -0.55
N ALA A 44 15.89 -4.26 -0.63
CA ALA A 44 14.82 -5.19 -0.93
C ALA A 44 14.71 -6.20 0.21
N ILE A 45 13.49 -6.64 0.51
CA ILE A 45 13.24 -7.63 1.57
C ILE A 45 12.61 -8.88 0.99
N GLU A 46 13.19 -10.03 1.33
CA GLU A 46 12.63 -11.34 1.00
C GLU A 46 11.57 -11.76 2.01
N GLN A 47 10.73 -12.71 1.60
CA GLN A 47 9.74 -13.37 2.44
C GLN A 47 10.38 -13.96 3.70
N SER A 48 11.60 -14.50 3.58
CA SER A 48 12.39 -15.02 4.71
C SER A 48 12.71 -13.99 5.79
N GLY A 49 12.58 -12.69 5.49
CA GLY A 49 13.01 -11.59 6.34
C GLY A 49 14.44 -11.11 6.07
N ARG A 50 15.16 -11.75 5.15
CA ARG A 50 16.51 -11.34 4.73
C ARG A 50 16.41 -10.05 3.89
N THR A 51 17.27 -9.09 4.20
CA THR A 51 17.36 -7.83 3.45
C THR A 51 18.57 -7.83 2.52
N ILE A 52 18.32 -7.51 1.26
CA ILE A 52 19.32 -7.28 0.20
C ILE A 52 19.59 -5.78 0.13
N ILE A 53 20.86 -5.41 -0.01
CA ILE A 53 21.32 -4.02 -0.17
C ILE A 53 22.02 -3.93 -1.52
N VAL A 54 21.68 -2.93 -2.32
CA VAL A 54 22.41 -2.58 -3.54
C VAL A 54 22.89 -1.15 -3.42
N ASP A 55 24.21 -0.95 -3.40
CA ASP A 55 24.80 0.38 -3.36
C ASP A 55 24.85 1.04 -4.75
N GLN A 56 25.20 2.33 -4.77
CA GLN A 56 25.35 3.11 -6.01
C GLN A 56 26.43 2.60 -6.98
N PHE A 57 27.30 1.69 -6.53
CA PHE A 57 28.37 1.05 -7.31
C PHE A 57 27.99 -0.35 -7.81
N PHE A 58 26.72 -0.76 -7.65
CA PHE A 58 26.21 -2.09 -8.01
C PHE A 58 26.78 -3.22 -7.14
N SER A 59 27.31 -2.90 -5.95
CA SER A 59 27.70 -3.91 -4.97
C SER A 59 26.46 -4.44 -4.27
N VAL A 60 26.30 -5.77 -4.28
CA VAL A 60 25.21 -6.46 -3.60
C VAL A 60 25.70 -6.96 -2.24
N GLY A 61 24.99 -6.57 -1.18
CA GLY A 61 25.24 -7.00 0.20
C GLY A 61 23.96 -7.50 0.86
N PHE A 62 24.11 -8.02 2.08
CA PHE A 62 22.99 -8.56 2.85
C PHE A 62 23.09 -8.16 4.33
N ILE A 63 21.94 -7.96 4.97
CA ILE A 63 21.86 -7.87 6.44
C ILE A 63 21.84 -9.30 6.99
N GLN A 64 22.76 -9.60 7.92
CA GLN A 64 23.01 -10.98 8.38
C GLN A 64 21.80 -11.62 9.08
N HIS A 65 20.98 -10.81 9.77
CA HIS A 65 19.87 -11.29 10.57
C HIS A 65 18.54 -10.99 9.90
N ALA A 66 17.89 -12.04 9.41
CA ALA A 66 16.51 -11.96 8.94
C ALA A 66 15.56 -11.65 10.10
N VAL A 67 14.50 -10.88 9.84
CA VAL A 67 13.50 -10.52 10.83
C VAL A 67 12.09 -10.96 10.44
N GLY A 68 11.27 -11.24 11.45
CA GLY A 68 9.91 -11.70 11.29
C GLY A 68 9.78 -13.18 10.90
N SER A 69 8.55 -13.60 10.61
CA SER A 69 8.20 -14.95 10.18
C SER A 69 8.08 -15.04 8.67
N PRO A 70 8.54 -16.13 8.01
CA PRO A 70 8.31 -16.35 6.58
C PRO A 70 6.84 -16.40 6.15
N SER A 71 5.91 -16.65 7.08
CA SER A 71 4.46 -16.64 6.81
C SER A 71 3.85 -15.24 6.77
N ASN A 72 4.59 -14.24 7.27
CA ASN A 72 4.08 -12.89 7.47
C ASN A 72 4.53 -11.96 6.35
N ARG A 73 3.64 -11.05 5.99
CA ARG A 73 3.91 -10.03 4.98
C ARG A 73 4.81 -8.95 5.56
N LYS A 74 5.75 -8.46 4.75
CA LYS A 74 6.74 -7.46 5.17
C LYS A 74 6.79 -6.34 4.15
N PHE A 75 6.90 -5.13 4.64
CA PHE A 75 7.01 -3.92 3.83
C PHE A 75 8.21 -3.10 4.30
N LEU A 76 8.79 -2.34 3.38
CA LEU A 76 9.83 -1.37 3.65
C LEU A 76 9.26 0.04 3.50
N VAL A 77 9.56 0.92 4.47
CA VAL A 77 9.11 2.31 4.43
C VAL A 77 10.15 3.23 5.02
N GLU A 78 10.38 4.37 4.36
CA GLU A 78 11.11 5.49 4.94
C GLU A 78 10.17 6.30 5.83
N SER A 79 10.59 6.54 7.07
CA SER A 79 9.78 7.22 8.09
C SER A 79 10.68 8.10 8.96
N SER A 80 10.47 9.41 8.88
CA SER A 80 11.22 10.42 9.64
C SER A 80 12.75 10.22 9.57
N GLY A 81 13.27 9.96 8.36
CA GLY A 81 14.71 9.76 8.13
C GLY A 81 15.25 8.41 8.59
N ASN A 82 14.37 7.45 8.88
CA ASN A 82 14.73 6.08 9.24
C ASN A 82 14.15 5.10 8.22
N LEU A 83 14.86 4.02 7.94
CA LEU A 83 14.29 2.90 7.20
C LEU A 83 13.67 1.90 8.18
N LEU A 84 12.41 1.55 7.95
CA LEU A 84 11.66 0.60 8.75
C LEU A 84 11.24 -0.63 7.96
N ILE A 85 11.21 -1.78 8.62
CA ILE A 85 10.41 -2.94 8.22
C ILE A 85 9.11 -2.93 9.02
N VAL A 86 7.99 -3.08 8.31
CA VAL A 86 6.67 -3.29 8.89
C VAL A 86 6.28 -4.74 8.62
N GLU A 87 6.26 -5.56 9.67
CA GLU A 87 5.77 -6.93 9.60
C GLU A 87 4.29 -6.97 9.97
N MET A 88 3.46 -7.44 9.04
CA MET A 88 2.03 -7.68 9.24
C MET A 88 1.79 -9.15 9.57
N ILE A 89 1.18 -9.40 10.72
CA ILE A 89 0.96 -10.73 11.31
C ILE A 89 -0.53 -11.05 11.23
N PHE A 90 -0.90 -12.04 10.42
CA PHE A 90 -2.28 -12.53 10.40
C PHE A 90 -2.55 -13.36 11.67
N LEU A 91 -3.53 -12.95 12.46
CA LEU A 91 -3.88 -13.65 13.70
C LEU A 91 -4.91 -14.74 13.40
N GLU A 92 -4.53 -16.00 13.62
CA GLU A 92 -5.42 -17.15 13.45
C GLU A 92 -6.63 -17.01 14.40
N ASN A 93 -7.85 -17.22 13.87
CA ASN A 93 -9.17 -17.16 14.55
C ASN A 93 -9.91 -15.81 14.59
N SER A 94 -9.45 -14.81 13.84
CA SER A 94 -10.27 -13.63 13.53
C SER A 94 -10.09 -13.30 12.07
N GLU A 95 -11.17 -13.36 11.29
CA GLU A 95 -11.14 -13.09 9.85
C GLU A 95 -10.70 -11.66 9.49
N SER A 96 -10.36 -10.84 10.49
CA SER A 96 -10.22 -9.40 10.32
C SER A 96 -9.21 -8.72 11.27
N ASN A 97 -8.36 -9.48 11.98
CA ASN A 97 -7.39 -8.89 12.91
C ASN A 97 -5.94 -9.19 12.48
N ALA A 98 -5.13 -8.15 12.39
CA ALA A 98 -3.71 -8.24 12.12
C ALA A 98 -2.92 -7.55 13.24
N GLY A 99 -1.84 -8.19 13.66
CA GLY A 99 -0.84 -7.59 14.53
C GLY A 99 0.30 -6.99 13.72
N PHE A 100 1.08 -6.09 14.33
CA PHE A 100 2.22 -5.47 13.69
C PHE A 100 3.46 -5.50 14.56
N ARG A 101 4.61 -5.70 13.92
CA ARG A 101 5.94 -5.47 14.51
C ARG A 101 6.74 -4.56 13.60
N ILE A 102 7.47 -3.63 14.21
CA ILE A 102 8.23 -2.62 13.50
C ILE A 102 9.71 -2.82 13.82
N PHE A 103 10.55 -2.86 12.80
CA PHE A 103 11.99 -2.93 12.96
C PHE A 103 12.64 -1.72 12.29
N LYS A 104 13.60 -1.09 12.96
CA LYS A 104 14.38 0.03 12.44
C LYS A 104 15.79 -0.42 12.06
N LEU A 105 16.29 0.07 10.93
CA LEU A 105 17.65 -0.18 10.48
C LEU A 105 18.65 0.63 11.32
N ASP A 106 19.66 -0.04 11.86
CA ASP A 106 20.93 0.55 12.28
C ASP A 106 21.90 0.47 11.08
N GLU A 107 22.17 1.62 10.43
CA GLU A 107 23.08 1.67 9.28
C GLU A 107 24.56 1.55 9.66
N GLU A 108 24.93 1.92 10.89
CA GLU A 108 26.32 1.86 11.36
C GLU A 108 26.73 0.42 11.62
N ASN A 109 25.83 -0.37 12.20
CA ASN A 109 25.98 -1.80 12.41
C ASN A 109 24.82 -2.52 11.72
N PRO A 110 24.89 -2.81 10.40
CA PRO A 110 23.77 -3.29 9.58
C PRO A 110 22.95 -4.41 10.21
N LYS A 111 21.90 -4.03 10.93
CA LYS A 111 20.99 -4.91 11.67
C LYS A 111 19.65 -4.20 11.87
N TRP A 112 18.65 -5.00 12.22
CA TRP A 112 17.30 -4.55 12.47
C TRP A 112 17.00 -4.62 13.97
N ASP A 113 16.65 -3.49 14.56
CA ASP A 113 16.24 -3.39 15.95
C ASP A 113 14.73 -3.18 16.04
N GLU A 114 14.04 -4.02 16.80
CA GLU A 114 12.59 -3.89 16.99
C GLU A 114 12.29 -2.63 17.82
N ILE A 115 11.38 -1.79 17.31
CA ILE A 115 10.88 -0.60 18.00
C ILE A 115 9.41 -0.80 18.40
N LYS A 116 9.02 -0.19 19.53
CA LYS A 116 7.65 -0.30 20.07
C LYS A 116 6.81 0.96 19.85
N SER A 117 7.40 2.00 19.28
CA SER A 117 6.74 3.28 19.01
C SER A 117 7.29 3.89 17.73
N LEU A 118 6.37 4.43 16.94
CA LEU A 118 6.59 5.25 15.75
C LEU A 118 6.69 6.75 16.10
N GLY A 119 6.46 7.12 17.36
CA GLY A 119 6.41 8.50 17.79
C GLY A 119 5.21 9.23 17.19
N ASP A 120 5.48 10.34 16.49
CA ASP A 120 4.48 11.15 15.79
C ASP A 120 4.02 10.55 14.45
N GLN A 121 4.66 9.46 14.00
CA GLN A 121 4.41 8.90 12.68
C GLN A 121 3.18 7.99 12.67
N ILE A 122 2.49 8.01 11.54
CA ILE A 122 1.39 7.13 11.18
C ILE A 122 1.76 6.42 9.90
N LEU A 123 1.51 5.11 9.86
CA LEU A 123 1.72 4.31 8.65
C LEU A 123 0.39 4.02 7.99
N ILE A 124 0.33 4.17 6.66
CA ILE A 124 -0.83 3.80 5.86
C ILE A 124 -0.40 2.67 4.91
N LEU A 125 -0.95 1.48 5.13
CA LEU A 125 -0.66 0.26 4.40
C LEU A 125 -1.71 0.09 3.31
N GLY A 126 -1.28 0.24 2.07
CA GLY A 126 -2.04 -0.17 0.91
C GLY A 126 -1.85 -1.66 0.60
N LEU A 127 -2.48 -2.11 -0.48
CA LEU A 127 -2.40 -3.50 -0.93
C LEU A 127 -0.97 -4.00 -1.14
N HIS A 128 -0.02 -3.15 -1.54
CA HIS A 128 1.36 -3.54 -1.88
C HIS A 128 2.42 -2.53 -1.44
N GLN A 129 2.03 -1.45 -0.78
CA GLN A 129 2.93 -0.35 -0.47
C GLN A 129 2.59 0.24 0.88
N VAL A 130 3.58 0.88 1.50
CA VAL A 130 3.41 1.57 2.78
C VAL A 130 3.94 2.99 2.64
N VAL A 131 3.20 3.92 3.21
CA VAL A 131 3.63 5.32 3.33
C VAL A 131 3.63 5.73 4.79
N SER A 132 4.59 6.58 5.17
CA SER A 132 4.65 7.21 6.48
C SER A 132 4.23 8.66 6.38
N VAL A 133 3.48 9.14 7.37
CA VAL A 133 3.06 10.54 7.48
C VAL A 133 3.20 11.01 8.92
N SER A 134 3.53 12.29 9.12
CA SER A 134 3.56 12.90 10.45
C SER A 134 2.15 13.29 10.90
N ALA A 135 1.69 12.79 12.05
CA ALA A 135 0.42 13.21 12.63
C ALA A 135 0.36 14.73 12.88
N TYR A 136 1.52 15.34 13.21
CA TYR A 136 1.63 16.76 13.47
C TYR A 136 1.38 17.60 12.21
N GLU A 137 1.97 17.21 11.08
CA GLU A 137 1.82 17.92 9.79
C GLU A 137 0.38 17.93 9.29
N PHE A 138 -0.38 16.88 9.60
CA PHE A 138 -1.80 16.78 9.26
C PHE A 138 -2.73 17.43 10.30
N HIS A 139 -2.17 18.09 11.32
CA HIS A 139 -2.91 18.68 12.44
C HIS A 139 -3.78 17.67 13.21
N TRP A 140 -3.34 16.41 13.26
CA TRP A 140 -4.02 15.33 14.00
C TRP A 140 -3.61 15.28 15.48
N GLY A 141 -2.86 16.29 15.94
CA GLY A 141 -2.39 16.40 17.32
C GLY A 141 -1.39 15.29 17.65
N ASP A 142 -1.50 14.73 18.85
CA ASP A 142 -0.59 13.71 19.38
C ASP A 142 -0.98 12.27 18.95
N GLN A 143 -1.72 12.11 17.84
CA GLN A 143 -2.25 10.83 17.36
C GLN A 143 -1.26 10.04 16.49
N GLY A 144 0.02 10.03 16.85
CA GLY A 144 0.99 9.12 16.24
C GLY A 144 0.83 7.68 16.71
N ASN A 145 1.76 6.79 16.36
CA ASN A 145 1.73 5.36 16.72
C ASN A 145 0.55 4.58 16.13
N LEU A 146 -0.02 5.04 15.02
CA LEU A 146 -1.13 4.37 14.35
C LEU A 146 -0.71 3.73 13.04
N ILE A 147 -1.34 2.61 12.72
CA ILE A 147 -1.18 1.90 11.45
C ILE A 147 -2.56 1.69 10.84
N PHE A 148 -2.82 2.36 9.72
CA PHE A 148 -4.04 2.20 8.94
C PHE A 148 -3.81 1.11 7.91
N TYR A 149 -4.69 0.13 7.83
CA TYR A 149 -4.53 -0.98 6.89
C TYR A 149 -5.89 -1.54 6.44
N SER A 150 -5.90 -2.23 5.30
CA SER A 150 -7.03 -3.04 4.85
C SER A 150 -6.59 -4.50 4.76
N ILE A 151 -7.49 -5.43 5.05
CA ILE A 151 -7.25 -6.86 4.81
C ILE A 151 -7.78 -7.20 3.42
N ASP A 152 -7.05 -8.04 2.69
CA ASP A 152 -7.42 -8.49 1.36
C ASP A 152 -8.75 -9.25 1.41
N GLY A 153 -9.80 -8.63 0.89
CA GLY A 153 -11.14 -9.19 0.68
C GLY A 153 -11.69 -8.78 -0.69
N SER A 154 -12.91 -9.21 -1.01
CA SER A 154 -13.62 -8.71 -2.20
C SER A 154 -13.66 -7.17 -2.16
N VAL A 155 -13.73 -6.48 -3.31
CA VAL A 155 -13.76 -5.00 -3.33
C VAL A 155 -14.93 -4.45 -2.51
N GLU A 156 -16.01 -5.22 -2.40
CA GLU A 156 -17.25 -4.90 -1.67
C GLU A 156 -17.10 -5.05 -0.14
N ASP A 157 -16.11 -5.81 0.35
CA ASP A 157 -15.90 -6.12 1.78
C ASP A 157 -14.66 -5.43 2.39
N ARG A 158 -14.07 -4.44 1.72
CA ARG A 158 -12.84 -3.79 2.21
C ARG A 158 -13.11 -2.86 3.39
N VAL A 159 -13.08 -3.44 4.59
CA VAL A 159 -13.06 -2.69 5.84
C VAL A 159 -11.65 -2.13 6.09
N MET A 160 -11.58 -0.82 6.36
CA MET A 160 -10.37 -0.17 6.84
C MET A 160 -10.22 -0.40 8.35
N TYR A 161 -9.03 -0.73 8.81
CA TYR A 161 -8.69 -0.92 10.21
C TYR A 161 -7.65 0.10 10.66
N VAL A 162 -7.68 0.42 11.95
CA VAL A 162 -6.64 1.17 12.63
C VAL A 162 -6.05 0.30 13.72
N PHE A 163 -4.76 0.07 13.64
CA PHE A 163 -3.99 -0.58 14.69
C PHE A 163 -3.27 0.49 15.53
N ASP A 164 -3.54 0.47 16.83
CA ASP A 164 -2.86 1.29 17.82
C ASP A 164 -1.63 0.51 18.31
N LEU A 165 -0.43 0.97 17.94
CA LEU A 165 0.82 0.26 18.24
C LEU A 165 1.14 0.23 19.73
N GLU A 166 0.73 1.25 20.48
CA GLU A 166 0.93 1.32 21.93
C GLU A 166 0.03 0.32 22.66
N LYS A 167 -1.24 0.25 22.27
CA LYS A 167 -2.21 -0.67 22.88
C LYS A 167 -2.13 -2.09 22.34
N GLY A 168 -1.57 -2.27 21.14
CA GLY A 168 -1.51 -3.56 20.45
C GLY A 168 -2.89 -4.06 20.01
N ILE A 169 -3.83 -3.16 19.71
CA ILE A 169 -5.20 -3.50 19.33
C ILE A 169 -5.51 -3.00 17.92
N SER A 170 -6.27 -3.80 17.17
CA SER A 170 -6.89 -3.37 15.92
C SER A 170 -8.38 -3.10 16.12
N ILE A 171 -8.86 -2.03 15.50
CA ILE A 171 -10.28 -1.63 15.54
C ILE A 171 -10.71 -1.28 14.11
N PRO A 172 -11.88 -1.75 13.64
CA PRO A 172 -12.48 -1.25 12.40
C PRO A 172 -12.62 0.27 12.47
N LEU A 173 -12.22 0.98 11.41
CA LEU A 173 -12.21 2.43 11.37
C LEU A 173 -13.61 3.01 11.69
N GLU A 174 -14.67 2.41 11.16
CA GLU A 174 -16.08 2.76 11.44
C GLU A 174 -16.44 2.77 12.93
N ASN A 175 -15.79 1.93 13.73
CA ASN A 175 -16.00 1.81 15.17
C ASN A 175 -15.11 2.76 15.97
N CYS A 176 -14.30 3.58 15.30
CA CYS A 176 -13.47 4.61 15.92
C CYS A 176 -13.75 6.00 15.31
N PRO A 177 -14.80 6.69 15.78
CA PRO A 177 -15.18 8.01 15.27
C PRO A 177 -14.06 9.05 15.36
N VAL A 178 -13.17 8.90 16.35
CA VAL A 178 -11.99 9.75 16.54
C VAL A 178 -11.08 9.70 15.31
N TYR A 179 -10.92 8.53 14.69
CA TYR A 179 -10.10 8.33 13.50
C TYR A 179 -10.89 8.49 12.19
N CYS A 180 -12.22 8.32 12.19
CA CYS A 180 -13.05 8.64 11.02
C CYS A 180 -12.96 10.11 10.61
N ASN A 181 -12.85 11.03 11.59
CA ASN A 181 -12.73 12.47 11.31
C ASN A 181 -11.43 12.83 10.56
N LEU A 182 -10.42 11.95 10.56
CA LEU A 182 -9.14 12.19 9.88
C LEU A 182 -9.27 12.25 8.36
N PHE A 183 -10.30 11.59 7.82
CA PHE A 183 -10.58 11.59 6.39
C PHE A 183 -11.67 12.59 6.01
N TRP A 184 -12.04 13.56 6.86
CA TRP A 184 -13.15 14.45 6.57
C TRP A 184 -12.85 15.51 5.46
N PRO A 185 -13.76 15.72 4.48
CA PRO A 185 -15.03 15.02 4.29
C PRO A 185 -14.81 13.57 3.90
N LEU A 186 -15.46 12.67 4.64
CA LEU A 186 -15.22 11.23 4.52
C LEU A 186 -15.36 10.85 3.04
N PRO A 187 -14.32 10.29 2.39
CA PRO A 187 -14.41 9.98 0.98
C PRO A 187 -15.57 9.03 0.77
N VAL A 188 -16.35 9.25 -0.29
CA VAL A 188 -17.61 8.51 -0.53
C VAL A 188 -17.39 6.99 -0.56
N TRP A 189 -16.20 6.54 -0.97
CA TRP A 189 -15.79 5.12 -0.99
C TRP A 189 -15.56 4.50 0.39
N LEU A 190 -15.37 5.31 1.45
CA LEU A 190 -15.21 4.81 2.82
C LEU A 190 -16.56 4.51 3.50
N ASN A 191 -17.67 4.93 2.89
CA ASN A 191 -19.02 4.90 3.43
C ASN A 191 -20.00 4.02 2.62
N SER A 192 -19.57 3.28 1.60
CA SER A 192 -20.52 2.53 0.76
C SER A 192 -20.79 1.13 1.32
N PRO A 193 -21.97 0.86 1.92
CA PRO A 193 -22.59 -0.42 1.71
C PRO A 193 -23.17 -0.38 0.29
N GLU A 194 -22.55 -1.03 -0.69
CA GLU A 194 -23.30 -1.41 -1.90
C GLU A 194 -24.25 -2.56 -1.54
N SER A 195 -25.26 -2.25 -0.73
CA SER A 195 -26.47 -3.06 -0.65
C SER A 195 -27.66 -2.13 -0.44
N VAL A 196 -28.71 -2.39 -1.22
CA VAL A 196 -30.00 -1.66 -1.29
C VAL A 196 -29.92 -0.44 -2.24
N VAL A 197 -30.40 -0.48 -3.49
CA VAL A 197 -31.79 -0.71 -3.92
C VAL A 197 -31.83 -1.27 -5.37
N SER A 198 -32.39 -2.46 -5.55
CA SER A 198 -33.14 -2.81 -6.77
C SER A 198 -34.56 -3.26 -6.40
N SER A 199 -35.28 -2.38 -5.71
CA SER A 199 -36.75 -2.45 -5.76
C SER A 199 -37.19 -1.88 -7.11
N SER A 200 -37.37 -2.77 -8.08
CA SER A 200 -38.07 -2.47 -9.33
C SER A 200 -39.48 -1.96 -8.99
N MET A 201 -39.72 -0.67 -9.22
CA MET A 201 -41.10 -0.18 -9.34
C MET A 201 -41.65 -0.74 -10.65
N GLU A 202 -42.67 -1.59 -10.53
CA GLU A 202 -43.51 -1.99 -11.65
C GLU A 202 -44.14 -0.74 -12.28
N ALA A 203 -43.93 -0.55 -13.58
CA ALA A 203 -44.79 0.27 -14.41
C ALA A 203 -45.38 -0.63 -15.49
N THR A 204 -46.70 -0.83 -15.42
CA THR A 204 -47.50 -1.51 -16.44
C THR A 204 -47.52 -0.73 -17.76
N PRO A 205 -47.68 -1.41 -18.91
CA PRO A 205 -47.48 -0.81 -20.23
C PRO A 205 -48.72 -0.04 -20.70
N GLY A 206 -48.50 1.19 -21.16
CA GLY A 206 -49.46 1.99 -21.93
C GLY A 206 -49.09 1.99 -23.42
N THR A 207 -50.06 1.68 -24.26
CA THR A 207 -50.01 1.46 -25.71
C THR A 207 -50.01 2.76 -26.54
N GLU A 208 -49.19 2.78 -27.61
CA GLU A 208 -49.25 3.59 -28.88
C GLU A 208 -49.19 5.14 -28.76
N ILE A 209 -48.65 5.94 -29.71
CA ILE A 209 -48.83 5.96 -31.17
C ILE A 209 -47.60 6.61 -31.86
N ALA A 210 -47.35 6.20 -33.11
CA ALA A 210 -46.33 6.63 -34.07
C ALA A 210 -46.35 8.11 -34.51
N ASN A 211 -45.18 8.61 -34.98
CA ASN A 211 -44.96 9.29 -36.28
C ASN A 211 -43.52 9.83 -36.35
N LEU A 212 -42.68 9.32 -37.26
CA LEU A 212 -42.36 9.83 -38.61
C LEU A 212 -41.52 11.13 -38.62
N GLY A 213 -40.34 11.09 -39.26
CA GLY A 213 -39.66 12.28 -39.77
C GLY A 213 -38.14 12.28 -39.57
N ILE A 214 -37.38 11.48 -40.33
CA ILE A 214 -36.54 11.92 -41.46
C ILE A 214 -35.11 12.32 -41.04
N CYS A 215 -34.15 11.52 -41.51
CA CYS A 215 -32.75 11.88 -41.66
C CYS A 215 -32.58 13.03 -42.65
N GLU A 216 -31.67 13.96 -42.39
CA GLU A 216 -30.77 14.45 -43.43
C GLU A 216 -29.49 15.02 -42.80
N ASP A 217 -28.37 14.48 -43.28
CA ASP A 217 -27.00 14.82 -42.92
C ASP A 217 -26.36 15.31 -44.21
N VAL A 218 -26.03 16.60 -44.36
CA VAL A 218 -25.08 17.07 -45.39
C VAL A 218 -24.40 18.38 -44.98
N GLY A 219 -23.09 18.27 -44.72
CA GLY A 219 -22.05 18.97 -45.50
C GLY A 219 -21.85 20.48 -45.31
N SER A 220 -20.81 20.78 -44.51
CA SER A 220 -19.70 21.70 -44.80
C SER A 220 -19.82 22.73 -45.94
N SER A 221 -19.53 24.00 -45.62
CA SER A 221 -18.51 24.76 -46.36
C SER A 221 -18.00 26.00 -45.59
N PHE A 222 -16.72 26.24 -45.79
CA PHE A 222 -15.86 27.33 -45.31
C PHE A 222 -16.36 28.73 -45.71
N SER A 223 -16.05 29.75 -44.89
CA SER A 223 -15.19 30.85 -45.32
C SER A 223 -14.73 31.73 -44.15
N SER A 224 -13.48 32.13 -44.27
CA SER A 224 -12.69 33.03 -43.45
C SER A 224 -13.12 34.49 -43.57
N SER A 225 -13.06 35.24 -42.46
CA SER A 225 -12.36 36.53 -42.29
C SER A 225 -12.39 36.92 -40.82
#